data_AF-A0A6P3XCX2-F1
#
_entry.id   AF-A0A6P3XCX2-F1
#
_cell.length_a   1.000
_cell.length_b   1.000
_cell.length_c   1.000
_cell.angle_alpha   90.00
_cell.angle_beta   90.00
_cell.angle_gamma   90.00
#
_symmetry.space_group_name_H-M   'P 1'
#
loop_
_entity.id
_entity.type
_entity.pdbx_description
1 polymer ?
#
loop_
_entity_poly.entity_id
_entity_poly.type
_entity_poly.pdbx_seq_one_letter_code
_entity_poly.pdbx_strand_id
1 'polypeptide(L)'
;MSIRFFAKMSVDSTRESKLVDADAELTKTTEITAMRVNEEYRALLKLTIDLHANIEDKLSVEHIETLREIEIQLKKFHCTFNSQDAHFDDGIVLAQIYLKLSEIYGKDNKKERLYIAREYAMQCVKLVEGKELDRKVIITAVLAFFSLQNISIQLQNLEEMEQFARKLHKLYWTYTGEKEDYPAPIDVPAVIGIETKGNDETYTIHVMDQTYLYALQSMLYYYYCCSDESSSTEDEDYNIVLITCEHKILKKMLKTSLLPVDYYGWVSFASNLSIEFSKRRRFSEARNHLAVASLVVKKFHDEKYIKIDEKENQERRATICNEFTDISALLAVSWAKYGNTLLRSSAERLLHEEDVTNFATQSPKLLFANLETELQDFTDLIGDTYIVDYKDAKTVFRRVIKWLEEARKHIVSGKHTKIYIELSRNIFKAYKYFAYYEREKDDRIKLYKQRKDTLHDILKSLNVDDNIDARKNILRLLLLASYSLLDIMTEDLEPYDTLNAKLSVEIDKLVKQIVHISETYMYTIGKQ
;
A
#
# COMPACT_ATOMS: atom_id res chain seq x y z
N MET A 1 -18.28 10.20 -21.53
CA MET A 1 -17.13 10.75 -22.29
C MET A 1 -15.83 10.51 -21.52
N SER A 2 -15.52 9.23 -21.24
CA SER A 2 -14.42 8.79 -20.34
C SER A 2 -13.59 7.64 -20.94
N ILE A 3 -13.57 7.49 -22.27
CA ILE A 3 -13.00 6.32 -23.00
C ILE A 3 -12.06 6.75 -24.15
N ARG A 4 -11.69 8.04 -24.27
CA ARG A 4 -10.97 8.56 -25.45
C ARG A 4 -9.52 9.03 -25.23
N PHE A 5 -8.84 8.59 -24.18
CA PHE A 5 -7.46 9.08 -23.92
C PHE A 5 -6.32 8.06 -24.13
N PHE A 6 -6.59 6.78 -24.45
CA PHE A 6 -5.54 5.76 -24.51
C PHE A 6 -5.61 4.88 -25.77
N ALA A 7 -5.48 5.46 -26.95
CA ALA A 7 -5.33 4.68 -28.18
C ALA A 7 -4.47 5.39 -29.23
N LYS A 8 -3.15 5.18 -29.18
CA LYS A 8 -2.30 5.06 -30.38
C LYS A 8 -0.89 4.57 -30.03
N MET A 9 -0.40 3.67 -30.88
CA MET A 9 0.98 3.21 -31.11
C MET A 9 1.30 1.79 -30.60
N SER A 10 1.27 0.86 -31.57
CA SER A 10 1.96 -0.43 -31.61
C SER A 10 2.80 -0.43 -32.90
N VAL A 11 3.99 -1.06 -32.88
CA VAL A 11 4.51 -2.03 -33.89
C VAL A 11 5.96 -2.44 -33.55
N ASP A 12 6.13 -3.77 -33.44
CA ASP A 12 7.24 -4.71 -33.71
C ASP A 12 8.73 -4.36 -33.48
N SER A 13 9.41 -5.27 -32.78
CA SER A 13 10.44 -6.11 -33.43
C SER A 13 10.77 -7.38 -32.62
N THR A 14 10.65 -8.53 -33.28
CA THR A 14 11.20 -9.84 -32.92
C THR A 14 12.72 -9.89 -33.15
N ARG A 15 13.46 -10.60 -32.29
CA ARG A 15 14.63 -11.35 -32.75
C ARG A 15 15.05 -12.48 -31.80
N GLU A 16 15.01 -13.70 -32.34
CA GLU A 16 15.60 -14.92 -31.80
C GLU A 16 17.13 -14.93 -31.92
N SER A 17 17.74 -15.61 -30.94
CA SER A 17 18.74 -16.67 -31.08
C SER A 17 19.96 -16.46 -30.18
N LYS A 18 20.23 -17.47 -29.36
CA LYS A 18 21.54 -18.01 -28.98
C LYS A 18 21.30 -19.26 -28.14
N LEU A 19 21.39 -20.43 -28.79
CA LEU A 19 20.98 -21.74 -28.27
C LEU A 19 22.18 -22.70 -28.18
N VAL A 20 23.39 -22.19 -27.94
CA VAL A 20 24.62 -23.00 -27.98
C VAL A 20 25.43 -22.97 -26.68
N ASP A 21 25.12 -22.07 -25.73
CA ASP A 21 25.79 -22.03 -24.42
C ASP A 21 24.97 -22.71 -23.29
N ALA A 22 23.74 -23.13 -23.56
CA ALA A 22 22.80 -23.64 -22.55
C ALA A 22 23.19 -25.01 -21.96
N ASP A 23 23.80 -25.91 -22.73
CA ASP A 23 24.03 -27.30 -22.27
C ASP A 23 25.15 -27.44 -21.23
N ALA A 24 26.14 -26.53 -21.23
CA ALA A 24 27.23 -26.51 -20.26
C ALA A 24 26.85 -25.80 -18.94
N GLU A 25 25.91 -24.86 -19.00
CA GLU A 25 25.27 -24.25 -17.81
C GLU A 25 24.23 -25.20 -17.20
N LEU A 26 23.47 -25.94 -18.00
CA LEU A 26 22.44 -26.88 -17.54
C LEU A 26 23.04 -27.96 -16.61
N THR A 27 24.20 -28.52 -16.96
CA THR A 27 24.84 -29.59 -16.17
C THR A 27 25.41 -29.10 -14.84
N LYS A 28 25.90 -27.85 -14.76
CA LYS A 28 26.33 -27.23 -13.49
C LYS A 28 25.17 -26.76 -12.60
N THR A 29 24.05 -26.38 -13.22
CA THR A 29 22.85 -25.92 -12.52
C THR A 29 22.07 -27.09 -11.90
N THR A 30 22.06 -28.25 -12.55
CA THR A 30 21.32 -29.45 -12.11
C THR A 30 21.85 -30.04 -10.79
N GLU A 31 23.16 -29.96 -10.51
CA GLU A 31 23.74 -30.43 -9.24
C GLU A 31 23.46 -29.49 -8.05
N ILE A 32 23.22 -28.20 -8.29
CA ILE A 32 22.97 -27.19 -7.23
C ILE A 32 21.49 -27.19 -6.80
N THR A 33 20.58 -27.68 -7.64
CA THR A 33 19.13 -27.71 -7.39
C THR A 33 18.60 -29.01 -6.80
N ALA A 34 19.38 -30.10 -6.71
CA ALA A 34 18.88 -31.35 -6.15
C ALA A 34 18.70 -31.24 -4.62
N MET A 35 17.47 -31.42 -4.13
CA MET A 35 17.17 -31.53 -2.70
C MET A 35 16.81 -32.97 -2.35
N ARG A 36 17.41 -33.47 -1.26
CA ARG A 36 17.10 -34.80 -0.71
C ARG A 36 16.24 -34.61 0.52
N VAL A 37 14.93 -34.71 0.31
CA VAL A 37 13.91 -34.53 1.36
C VAL A 37 13.20 -35.86 1.60
N ASN A 38 12.95 -36.18 2.87
CA ASN A 38 12.13 -37.30 3.26
C ASN A 38 10.67 -37.10 2.79
N GLU A 39 10.09 -38.11 2.15
CA GLU A 39 8.73 -38.05 1.60
C GLU A 39 7.68 -37.69 2.66
N GLU A 40 7.86 -38.08 3.92
CA GLU A 40 6.95 -37.70 5.01
C GLU A 40 6.94 -36.17 5.25
N TYR A 41 8.11 -35.52 5.20
CA TYR A 41 8.22 -34.06 5.34
C TYR A 41 7.65 -33.34 4.13
N ARG A 42 7.94 -33.84 2.94
CA ARG A 42 7.40 -33.31 1.68
C ARG A 42 5.87 -33.38 1.64
N ALA A 43 5.28 -34.50 2.04
CA ALA A 43 3.83 -34.69 2.09
C ALA A 43 3.18 -33.72 3.09
N LEU A 44 3.78 -33.54 4.27
CA LEU A 44 3.26 -32.60 5.27
C LEU A 44 3.35 -31.14 4.80
N LEU A 45 4.45 -30.75 4.13
CA LEU A 45 4.56 -29.41 3.55
C LEU A 45 3.50 -29.17 2.49
N LYS A 46 3.27 -30.13 1.59
CA LYS A 46 2.19 -30.04 0.59
C LYS A 46 0.83 -29.85 1.25
N LEU A 47 0.49 -30.69 2.23
CA LEU A 47 -0.77 -30.58 2.98
C LEU A 47 -0.93 -29.19 3.64
N THR A 48 0.16 -28.65 4.19
CA THR A 48 0.16 -27.33 4.84
C THR A 48 -0.02 -26.19 3.84
N ILE A 49 0.62 -26.27 2.67
CA ILE A 49 0.47 -25.30 1.57
C ILE A 49 -0.96 -25.32 1.04
N ASP A 50 -1.52 -26.51 0.80
CA ASP A 50 -2.89 -26.69 0.31
C ASP A 50 -3.90 -26.13 1.31
N LEU A 51 -3.73 -26.41 2.61
CA LEU A 51 -4.55 -25.82 3.66
C LEU A 51 -4.46 -24.28 3.67
N HIS A 52 -3.24 -23.73 3.59
CA HIS A 52 -3.04 -22.28 3.57
C HIS A 52 -3.74 -21.61 2.37
N ALA A 53 -3.70 -22.25 1.19
CA ALA A 53 -4.33 -21.77 -0.03
C ALA A 53 -5.86 -21.80 0.03
N ASN A 54 -6.45 -22.76 0.74
CA ASN A 54 -7.90 -22.93 0.87
C ASN A 54 -8.55 -22.03 1.93
N ILE A 55 -7.75 -21.32 2.74
CA ILE A 55 -8.26 -20.39 3.75
C ILE A 55 -8.39 -18.99 3.14
N GLU A 56 -9.63 -18.58 2.86
CA GLU A 56 -9.95 -17.20 2.46
C GLU A 56 -9.89 -16.26 3.68
N ASP A 57 -10.92 -16.26 4.54
CA ASP A 57 -11.03 -15.32 5.67
C ASP A 57 -11.11 -16.00 7.06
N LYS A 58 -11.73 -17.19 7.15
CA LYS A 58 -11.96 -17.88 8.43
C LYS A 58 -11.71 -19.37 8.31
N LEU A 59 -11.25 -19.98 9.41
CA LEU A 59 -11.08 -21.41 9.52
C LEU A 59 -12.46 -22.10 9.60
N SER A 60 -12.73 -23.02 8.68
CA SER A 60 -13.87 -23.94 8.74
C SER A 60 -13.59 -25.06 9.74
N VAL A 61 -14.60 -25.88 10.06
CA VAL A 61 -14.41 -27.07 10.90
C VAL A 61 -13.38 -28.03 10.28
N GLU A 62 -13.48 -28.24 8.97
CA GLU A 62 -12.54 -29.07 8.19
C GLU A 62 -11.10 -28.51 8.22
N HIS A 63 -10.94 -27.19 8.12
CA HIS A 63 -9.63 -26.54 8.26
C HIS A 63 -9.03 -26.80 9.65
N ILE A 64 -9.85 -26.75 10.72
CA ILE A 64 -9.39 -26.98 12.09
C ILE A 64 -8.97 -28.45 12.29
N GLU A 65 -9.70 -29.40 11.71
CA GLU A 65 -9.34 -30.82 11.76
C GLU A 65 -8.02 -31.09 11.06
N THR A 66 -7.86 -30.59 9.83
CA THR A 66 -6.62 -30.69 9.05
C THR A 66 -5.45 -30.05 9.80
N LEU A 67 -5.66 -28.87 10.41
CA LEU A 67 -4.64 -28.18 11.19
C LEU A 67 -4.17 -28.99 12.40
N ARG A 68 -5.08 -29.68 13.09
CA ARG A 68 -4.72 -30.57 14.21
C ARG A 68 -3.90 -31.77 13.74
N GLU A 69 -4.24 -32.34 12.59
CA GLU A 69 -3.46 -33.42 11.99
C GLU A 69 -2.02 -32.95 11.69
N ILE A 70 -1.88 -31.78 11.04
CA ILE A 70 -0.60 -31.18 10.75
C ILE A 70 0.22 -30.99 12.04
N GLU A 71 -0.38 -30.45 13.10
CA GLU A 71 0.30 -30.20 14.38
C GLU A 71 0.77 -31.49 15.08
N ILE A 72 0.01 -32.58 14.96
CA ILE A 72 0.40 -33.89 15.51
C ILE A 72 1.62 -34.42 14.74
N GLN A 73 1.58 -34.39 13.41
CA GLN A 73 2.69 -34.86 12.59
C GLN A 73 3.94 -33.98 12.78
N LEU A 74 3.77 -32.66 12.88
CA LEU A 74 4.83 -31.71 13.13
C LEU A 74 5.57 -31.98 14.45
N LYS A 75 4.84 -32.31 15.53
CA LYS A 75 5.46 -32.67 16.82
C LYS A 75 6.31 -33.94 16.70
N LYS A 76 5.83 -34.96 15.98
CA LYS A 76 6.60 -36.18 15.69
C LYS A 76 7.89 -35.86 14.95
N PHE A 77 7.81 -35.03 13.90
CA PHE A 77 8.96 -34.65 13.09
C PHE A 77 9.96 -33.78 13.85
N HIS A 78 9.49 -32.80 14.62
CA HIS A 78 10.38 -31.97 15.43
C HIS A 78 11.19 -32.79 16.45
N CYS A 79 10.56 -33.77 17.11
CA CYS A 79 11.26 -34.68 18.02
C CYS A 79 12.31 -35.54 17.29
N THR A 80 11.97 -36.03 16.09
CA THR A 80 12.86 -36.87 15.26
C THR A 80 14.01 -36.05 14.65
N PHE A 81 13.76 -34.79 14.32
CA PHE A 81 14.75 -33.88 13.78
C PHE A 81 15.87 -33.60 14.81
N ASN A 82 15.50 -33.42 16.07
CA ASN A 82 16.43 -33.12 17.16
C ASN A 82 17.29 -34.33 17.60
N SER A 83 17.02 -35.55 17.13
CA SER A 83 17.75 -36.77 17.54
C SER A 83 19.02 -37.10 16.73
N GLN A 84 19.64 -36.10 16.08
CA GLN A 84 21.01 -36.09 15.49
C GLN A 84 21.25 -36.60 14.05
N ASP A 85 20.26 -37.10 13.30
CA ASP A 85 20.47 -37.59 11.91
C ASP A 85 19.66 -36.86 10.83
N ALA A 86 19.15 -35.65 11.11
CA ALA A 86 18.29 -34.95 10.17
C ALA A 86 19.07 -34.29 9.02
N HIS A 87 18.64 -34.56 7.78
CA HIS A 87 19.23 -33.95 6.59
C HIS A 87 18.96 -32.44 6.57
N PHE A 88 19.91 -31.65 6.06
CA PHE A 88 19.75 -30.20 5.98
C PHE A 88 18.48 -29.79 5.21
N ASP A 89 18.20 -30.45 4.09
CA ASP A 89 17.00 -30.16 3.28
C ASP A 89 15.69 -30.49 4.03
N ASP A 90 15.68 -31.48 4.93
CA ASP A 90 14.50 -31.76 5.78
C ASP A 90 14.26 -30.62 6.77
N GLY A 91 15.34 -30.03 7.30
CA GLY A 91 15.26 -28.86 8.19
C GLY A 91 14.69 -27.63 7.49
N ILE A 92 15.03 -27.43 6.21
CA ILE A 92 14.47 -26.35 5.39
C ILE A 92 12.96 -26.56 5.19
N VAL A 93 12.55 -27.77 4.84
CA VAL A 93 11.13 -28.11 4.66
C VAL A 93 10.35 -27.95 5.96
N LEU A 94 10.93 -28.38 7.08
CA LEU A 94 10.36 -28.19 8.40
C LEU A 94 10.18 -26.70 8.74
N ALA A 95 11.17 -25.86 8.43
CA ALA A 95 11.08 -24.41 8.62
C ALA A 95 9.95 -23.79 7.78
N GLN A 96 9.76 -24.26 6.53
CA GLN A 96 8.67 -23.81 5.68
C GLN A 96 7.29 -24.21 6.22
N ILE A 97 7.14 -25.40 6.80
CA ILE A 97 5.90 -25.81 7.47
C ILE A 97 5.61 -24.86 8.63
N TYR A 98 6.59 -24.58 9.48
CA TYR A 98 6.46 -23.62 10.57
C TYR A 98 6.08 -22.21 10.10
N LEU A 99 6.70 -21.72 9.03
CA LEU A 99 6.34 -20.44 8.42
C LEU A 99 4.89 -20.43 7.95
N LYS A 100 4.43 -21.47 7.24
CA LYS A 100 3.05 -21.55 6.75
C LYS A 100 2.03 -21.66 7.88
N LEU A 101 2.35 -22.36 8.96
CA LEU A 101 1.51 -22.38 10.16
C LEU A 101 1.43 -21.00 10.82
N SER A 102 2.54 -20.26 10.88
CA SER A 102 2.51 -18.87 11.34
C SER A 102 1.59 -18.01 10.47
N GLU A 103 1.65 -18.13 9.15
CA GLU A 103 0.76 -17.40 8.24
C GLU A 103 -0.72 -17.76 8.47
N ILE A 104 -1.05 -19.05 8.61
CA ILE A 104 -2.41 -19.53 8.89
C ILE A 104 -2.95 -18.94 10.19
N TYR A 105 -2.19 -19.03 11.28
CA TYR A 105 -2.60 -18.49 12.58
C TYR A 105 -2.62 -16.96 12.62
N GLY A 106 -1.74 -16.32 11.86
CA GLY A 106 -1.64 -14.85 11.77
C GLY A 106 -2.78 -14.19 10.99
N LYS A 107 -3.62 -14.95 10.27
CA LYS A 107 -4.85 -14.43 9.63
C LYS A 107 -5.92 -14.01 10.64
N ASP A 108 -5.90 -14.54 11.86
CA ASP A 108 -6.83 -14.17 12.94
C ASP A 108 -6.22 -13.07 13.84
N ASN A 109 -6.90 -11.94 13.95
CA ASN A 109 -6.45 -10.80 14.77
C ASN A 109 -6.62 -11.02 16.29
N LYS A 110 -7.10 -12.19 16.73
CA LYS A 110 -7.16 -12.54 18.16
C LYS A 110 -5.76 -12.72 18.74
N LYS A 111 -5.51 -12.08 19.87
CA LYS A 111 -4.20 -12.10 20.55
C LYS A 111 -3.66 -13.51 20.78
N GLU A 112 -4.50 -14.45 21.19
CA GLU A 112 -4.09 -15.84 21.45
C GLU A 112 -3.57 -16.53 20.18
N ARG A 113 -4.21 -16.28 19.03
CA ARG A 113 -3.78 -16.82 17.74
C ARG A 113 -2.48 -16.15 17.26
N LEU A 114 -2.33 -14.85 17.50
CA LEU A 114 -1.09 -14.13 17.19
C LEU A 114 0.10 -14.64 18.00
N TYR A 115 -0.08 -14.98 19.28
CA TYR A 115 0.99 -15.61 20.05
C TYR A 115 1.38 -17.00 19.50
N ILE A 116 0.40 -17.81 19.07
CA ILE A 116 0.68 -19.10 18.43
C ILE A 116 1.44 -18.89 17.11
N ALA A 117 1.00 -17.95 16.28
CA ALA A 117 1.68 -17.59 15.04
C ALA A 117 3.13 -17.16 15.30
N ARG A 118 3.34 -16.29 16.30
CA ARG A 118 4.67 -15.82 16.72
C ARG A 118 5.57 -16.99 17.09
N GLU A 119 5.08 -17.94 17.88
CA GLU A 119 5.88 -19.11 18.27
C GLU A 119 6.29 -19.95 17.06
N TYR A 120 5.37 -20.20 16.11
CA TYR A 120 5.72 -20.92 14.89
C TYR A 120 6.74 -20.17 14.02
N ALA A 121 6.61 -18.86 13.85
CA ALA A 121 7.61 -18.08 13.12
C ALA A 121 8.98 -18.07 13.84
N MET A 122 9.00 -18.02 15.18
CA MET A 122 10.22 -18.14 15.96
C MET A 122 10.88 -19.51 15.79
N GLN A 123 10.11 -20.60 15.71
CA GLN A 123 10.65 -21.94 15.42
C GLN A 123 11.23 -22.02 14.01
N CYS A 124 10.58 -21.40 13.02
CA CYS A 124 11.13 -21.27 11.68
C CYS A 124 12.50 -20.58 11.70
N VAL A 125 12.62 -19.42 12.35
CA VAL A 125 13.88 -18.68 12.49
C VAL A 125 14.98 -19.53 13.14
N LYS A 126 14.66 -20.28 14.21
CA LYS A 126 15.63 -21.17 14.87
C LYS A 126 16.16 -22.27 13.96
N LEU A 127 15.32 -22.83 13.10
CA LEU A 127 15.72 -23.91 12.18
C LEU A 127 16.65 -23.44 11.06
N VAL A 128 16.55 -22.16 10.69
CA VAL A 128 17.36 -21.56 9.61
C VAL A 128 18.59 -20.80 10.13
N GLU A 129 18.76 -20.71 11.44
CA GLU A 129 19.82 -19.95 12.09
C GLU A 129 21.23 -20.40 11.64
N GLY A 130 22.07 -19.43 11.31
CA GLY A 130 23.44 -19.65 10.81
C GLY A 130 23.53 -20.09 9.34
N LYS A 131 22.41 -20.26 8.65
CA LYS A 131 22.34 -20.64 7.22
C LYS A 131 21.43 -19.72 6.41
N GLU A 132 21.08 -18.56 6.96
CA GLU A 132 20.06 -17.66 6.43
C GLU A 132 20.41 -17.10 5.03
N LEU A 133 21.69 -17.04 4.68
CA LEU A 133 22.17 -16.55 3.38
C LEU A 133 22.24 -17.63 2.30
N ASP A 134 21.94 -18.89 2.62
CA ASP A 134 21.85 -19.96 1.63
C ASP A 134 20.69 -19.69 0.66
N ARG A 135 20.89 -19.95 -0.64
CA ARG A 135 19.87 -19.74 -1.69
C ARG A 135 18.59 -20.53 -1.43
N LYS A 136 18.66 -21.67 -0.75
CA LYS A 136 17.51 -22.49 -0.34
C LYS A 136 16.76 -21.93 0.87
N VAL A 137 17.38 -21.04 1.64
CA VAL A 137 16.92 -20.62 2.97
C VAL A 137 16.47 -19.16 3.01
N ILE A 138 17.14 -18.28 2.24
CA ILE A 138 16.99 -16.83 2.34
C ILE A 138 15.55 -16.33 2.25
N ILE A 139 14.74 -16.87 1.33
CA ILE A 139 13.32 -16.50 1.21
C ILE A 139 12.56 -16.87 2.48
N THR A 140 12.76 -18.08 2.99
CA THR A 140 12.10 -18.55 4.21
C THR A 140 12.50 -17.69 5.41
N ALA A 141 13.78 -17.34 5.54
CA ALA A 141 14.26 -16.45 6.59
C ALA A 141 13.64 -15.04 6.49
N VAL A 142 13.66 -14.42 5.30
CA VAL A 142 13.07 -13.09 5.07
C VAL A 142 11.57 -13.08 5.37
N LEU A 143 10.82 -14.07 4.90
CA LEU A 143 9.38 -14.20 5.16
C LEU A 143 9.08 -14.46 6.64
N ALA A 144 9.93 -15.22 7.34
CA ALA A 144 9.76 -15.47 8.78
C ALA A 144 9.96 -14.19 9.61
N PHE A 145 11.02 -13.42 9.32
CA PHE A 145 11.23 -12.13 9.99
C PHE A 145 10.14 -11.11 9.64
N PHE A 146 9.64 -11.11 8.41
CA PHE A 146 8.51 -10.26 8.01
C PHE A 146 7.23 -10.64 8.77
N SER A 147 6.94 -11.93 8.87
CA SER A 147 5.82 -12.44 9.67
C SER A 147 5.93 -12.02 11.13
N LEU A 148 7.12 -12.18 11.74
CA LEU A 148 7.37 -11.75 13.12
C LEU A 148 7.18 -10.24 13.28
N GLN A 149 7.72 -9.42 12.38
CA GLN A 149 7.53 -7.98 12.38
C GLN A 149 6.03 -7.60 12.37
N ASN A 150 5.25 -8.20 11.46
CA ASN A 150 3.82 -7.93 11.36
C ASN A 150 3.04 -8.37 12.60
N ILE A 151 3.37 -9.54 13.16
CA ILE A 151 2.75 -10.02 14.39
C ILE A 151 3.08 -9.08 15.56
N SER A 152 4.32 -8.60 15.66
CA SER A 152 4.72 -7.62 16.67
C SER A 152 3.96 -6.29 16.53
N ILE A 153 3.70 -5.81 15.31
CA ILE A 153 2.85 -4.63 15.06
C ILE A 153 1.43 -4.86 15.59
N GLN A 154 0.83 -6.01 15.27
CA GLN A 154 -0.54 -6.34 15.72
C GLN A 154 -0.63 -6.50 17.24
N LEU A 155 0.42 -7.02 17.87
CA LEU A 155 0.54 -7.13 19.32
C LEU A 155 0.96 -5.81 20.00
N GLN A 156 1.24 -4.75 19.23
CA GLN A 156 1.75 -3.46 19.71
C GLN A 156 3.08 -3.58 20.49
N ASN A 157 3.91 -4.57 20.13
CA ASN A 157 5.24 -4.74 20.69
C ASN A 157 6.29 -4.06 19.80
N LEU A 158 6.65 -2.85 20.20
CA LEU A 158 7.53 -1.94 19.50
C LEU A 158 8.96 -2.44 19.33
N GLU A 159 9.52 -2.89 20.44
CA GLU A 159 10.91 -3.28 20.52
C GLU A 159 11.16 -4.50 19.63
N GLU A 160 10.27 -5.49 19.70
CA GLU A 160 10.34 -6.68 18.85
C GLU A 160 10.16 -6.34 17.37
N MET A 161 9.20 -5.48 17.04
CA MET A 161 8.98 -5.03 15.66
C MET A 161 10.26 -4.46 15.06
N GLU A 162 10.93 -3.55 15.77
CA GLU A 162 12.17 -2.93 15.31
C GLU A 162 13.31 -3.95 15.20
N GLN A 163 13.47 -4.84 16.20
CA GLN A 163 14.49 -5.88 16.18
C GLN A 163 14.34 -6.82 14.97
N PHE A 164 13.11 -7.26 14.68
CA PHE A 164 12.84 -8.14 13.54
C PHE A 164 13.02 -7.41 12.21
N ALA A 165 12.59 -6.16 12.11
CA ALA A 165 12.76 -5.38 10.89
C ALA A 165 14.25 -5.09 10.59
N ARG A 166 15.07 -4.81 11.60
CA ARG A 166 16.53 -4.66 11.45
C ARG A 166 17.20 -5.96 11.01
N LYS A 167 16.78 -7.11 11.55
CA LYS A 167 17.27 -8.43 11.11
C LYS A 167 16.91 -8.71 9.65
N LEU A 168 15.67 -8.45 9.26
CA LEU A 168 15.21 -8.59 7.86
C LEU A 168 16.03 -7.70 6.92
N HIS A 169 16.17 -6.41 7.25
CA HIS A 169 16.97 -5.47 6.48
C HIS A 169 18.41 -5.96 6.29
N LYS A 170 19.06 -6.41 7.38
CA LYS A 170 20.42 -6.94 7.34
C LYS A 170 20.51 -8.17 6.43
N LEU A 171 19.57 -9.11 6.54
CA LEU A 171 19.55 -10.30 5.70
C LEU A 171 19.42 -9.96 4.22
N TYR A 172 18.45 -9.11 3.88
CA TYR A 172 18.21 -8.68 2.51
C TYR A 172 19.46 -8.03 1.91
N TRP A 173 20.05 -7.02 2.57
CA TRP A 173 21.22 -6.34 2.04
C TRP A 173 22.48 -7.20 2.00
N THR A 174 22.67 -8.09 3.00
CA THR A 174 23.83 -8.99 3.01
C THR A 174 23.75 -9.99 1.87
N TYR A 175 22.57 -10.57 1.61
CA TYR A 175 22.37 -11.53 0.52
C TYR A 175 22.48 -10.88 -0.86
N THR A 176 21.86 -9.72 -1.04
CA THR A 176 21.86 -9.01 -2.33
C THR A 176 23.18 -8.30 -2.62
N GLY A 177 24.03 -8.11 -1.59
CA GLY A 177 25.32 -7.46 -1.72
C GLY A 177 25.23 -6.05 -2.27
N GLU A 178 24.13 -5.35 -1.99
CA GLU A 178 23.83 -4.00 -2.47
C GLU A 178 23.59 -3.84 -3.98
N LYS A 179 23.41 -4.95 -4.69
CA LYS A 179 23.35 -4.96 -6.17
C LYS A 179 21.94 -5.13 -6.70
N GLU A 180 21.70 -4.57 -7.88
CA GLU A 180 20.46 -4.82 -8.64
C GLU A 180 20.37 -6.30 -9.05
N ASP A 181 21.49 -6.89 -9.48
CA ASP A 181 21.58 -8.29 -9.87
C ASP A 181 22.19 -9.14 -8.74
N TYR A 182 21.44 -10.11 -8.25
CA TYR A 182 21.89 -11.06 -7.21
C TYR A 182 21.39 -12.48 -7.53
N PRO A 183 22.02 -13.53 -6.96
CA PRO A 183 21.62 -14.91 -7.23
C PRO A 183 20.16 -15.17 -6.84
N ALA A 184 19.34 -15.66 -7.77
CA ALA A 184 17.95 -15.96 -7.47
C ALA A 184 17.84 -16.98 -6.33
N PRO A 185 17.00 -16.74 -5.31
CA PRO A 185 16.70 -17.76 -4.31
C PRO A 185 16.01 -18.96 -4.95
N ILE A 186 16.14 -20.12 -4.31
CA ILE A 186 15.55 -21.37 -4.76
C ILE A 186 14.14 -21.50 -4.20
N ASP A 187 13.15 -21.73 -5.07
CA ASP A 187 11.80 -22.12 -4.66
C ASP A 187 11.81 -23.61 -4.24
N VAL A 188 12.03 -23.85 -2.94
CA VAL A 188 12.14 -25.20 -2.37
C VAL A 188 10.91 -26.07 -2.68
N PRO A 189 9.66 -25.61 -2.47
CA PRO A 189 8.48 -26.37 -2.87
C PRO A 189 8.50 -26.82 -4.33
N ALA A 190 8.84 -25.92 -5.27
CA ALA A 190 8.93 -26.28 -6.69
C ALA A 190 10.04 -27.31 -6.96
N VAL A 191 11.21 -27.14 -6.34
CA VAL A 191 12.34 -28.08 -6.48
C VAL A 191 11.98 -29.49 -6.00
N ILE A 192 11.19 -29.60 -4.94
CA ILE A 192 10.70 -30.89 -4.45
C ILE A 192 9.38 -31.31 -5.13
N GLY A 193 9.01 -30.71 -6.26
CA GLY A 193 7.86 -31.12 -7.06
C GLY A 193 6.50 -30.88 -6.41
N ILE A 194 6.37 -29.85 -5.58
CA ILE A 194 5.08 -29.29 -5.17
C ILE A 194 4.73 -28.17 -6.16
N GLU A 195 3.54 -28.21 -6.72
CA GLU A 195 3.09 -27.17 -7.67
C GLU A 195 3.00 -25.82 -6.97
N THR A 196 3.78 -24.84 -7.43
CA THR A 196 3.70 -23.44 -6.97
C THR A 196 3.27 -22.52 -8.11
N LYS A 197 2.91 -21.28 -7.77
CA LYS A 197 2.49 -20.26 -8.73
C LYS A 197 3.65 -19.71 -9.58
N GLY A 198 4.91 -20.10 -9.34
CA GLY A 198 6.05 -19.60 -10.09
C GLY A 198 7.32 -20.43 -9.90
N ASN A 199 7.69 -21.20 -10.93
CA ASN A 199 8.94 -21.99 -10.96
C ASN A 199 10.12 -21.22 -11.60
N ASP A 200 10.02 -19.89 -11.71
CA ASP A 200 11.00 -19.03 -12.40
C ASP A 200 11.83 -18.25 -11.37
N GLU A 201 13.14 -18.14 -11.61
CA GLU A 201 14.08 -17.29 -10.86
C GLU A 201 13.59 -15.85 -10.71
N THR A 202 12.88 -15.37 -11.73
CA THR A 202 12.21 -14.07 -11.78
C THR A 202 11.19 -13.91 -10.65
N TYR A 203 10.45 -14.97 -10.31
CA TYR A 203 9.42 -14.95 -9.27
C TYR A 203 10.02 -14.88 -7.87
N THR A 204 11.08 -15.64 -7.58
CA THR A 204 11.70 -15.66 -6.25
C THR A 204 12.41 -14.35 -5.92
N ILE A 205 13.03 -13.71 -6.92
CA ILE A 205 13.56 -12.35 -6.78
C ILE A 205 12.43 -11.35 -6.49
N HIS A 206 11.31 -11.42 -7.21
CA HIS A 206 10.16 -10.55 -6.97
C HIS A 206 9.60 -10.70 -5.55
N VAL A 207 9.40 -11.94 -5.08
CA VAL A 207 8.91 -12.21 -3.72
C VAL A 207 9.85 -11.61 -2.67
N MET A 208 11.17 -11.73 -2.84
CA MET A 208 12.15 -11.10 -1.94
C MET A 208 12.02 -9.57 -1.93
N ASP A 209 12.08 -8.94 -3.11
CA ASP A 209 12.05 -7.48 -3.26
C ASP A 209 10.74 -6.90 -2.70
N GLN A 210 9.62 -7.53 -3.03
CA GLN A 210 8.29 -7.12 -2.58
C GLN A 210 8.10 -7.30 -1.07
N THR A 211 8.54 -8.42 -0.51
CA THR A 211 8.47 -8.66 0.95
C THR A 211 9.26 -7.59 1.69
N TYR A 212 10.45 -7.26 1.19
CA TYR A 212 11.27 -6.22 1.78
C TYR A 212 10.62 -4.83 1.66
N LEU A 213 9.99 -4.50 0.53
CA LEU A 213 9.21 -3.27 0.39
C LEU A 213 8.06 -3.19 1.41
N TYR A 214 7.31 -4.26 1.63
CA TYR A 214 6.28 -4.27 2.67
C TYR A 214 6.87 -4.07 4.06
N ALA A 215 8.02 -4.67 4.37
CA ALA A 215 8.69 -4.48 5.65
C ALA A 215 9.11 -3.02 5.88
N LEU A 216 9.66 -2.37 4.84
CA LEU A 216 10.04 -0.95 4.87
C LEU A 216 8.82 -0.05 5.10
N GLN A 217 7.71 -0.32 4.41
CA GLN A 217 6.49 0.46 4.57
C GLN A 217 5.83 0.30 5.93
N SER A 218 5.83 -0.92 6.46
CA SER A 218 5.35 -1.19 7.82
C SER A 218 6.16 -0.39 8.84
N MET A 219 7.49 -0.30 8.68
CA MET A 219 8.33 0.56 9.52
C MET A 219 7.96 2.04 9.36
N LEU A 220 7.94 2.56 8.12
CA LEU A 220 7.60 3.97 7.87
C LEU A 220 6.25 4.34 8.49
N TYR A 221 5.20 3.56 8.20
CA TYR A 221 3.86 3.78 8.74
C TYR A 221 3.87 3.77 10.27
N TYR A 222 4.57 2.81 10.87
CA TYR A 222 4.67 2.69 12.31
C TYR A 222 5.32 3.95 12.93
N TYR A 223 6.47 4.39 12.41
CA TYR A 223 7.14 5.59 12.90
C TYR A 223 6.25 6.82 12.76
N TYR A 224 5.46 6.96 11.69
CA TYR A 224 4.49 8.06 11.58
C TYR A 224 3.36 8.01 12.61
N CYS A 225 2.92 6.82 13.02
CA CYS A 225 1.86 6.68 14.01
C CYS A 225 2.35 6.89 15.45
N CYS A 226 3.65 6.73 15.69
CA CYS A 226 4.25 6.78 17.03
C CYS A 226 5.22 7.93 17.27
N SER A 227 5.59 8.70 16.23
CA SER A 227 6.35 9.93 16.40
C SER A 227 5.46 11.01 17.04
N ASP A 228 5.79 11.45 18.24
CA ASP A 228 5.29 12.70 18.79
C ASP A 228 5.79 13.89 17.93
N GLU A 229 5.10 15.04 17.99
CA GLU A 229 5.47 16.29 17.28
C GLU A 229 6.88 16.81 17.64
N SER A 230 7.56 16.19 18.61
CA SER A 230 8.93 16.46 19.04
C SER A 230 9.95 15.43 18.50
N SER A 231 9.74 14.86 17.32
CA SER A 231 10.65 13.86 16.73
C SER A 231 12.08 14.40 16.65
N SER A 232 13.04 13.58 17.04
CA SER A 232 14.47 13.92 17.03
C SER A 232 15.02 13.95 15.60
N THR A 233 16.15 14.63 15.39
CA THR A 233 16.85 14.64 14.09
C THR A 233 17.25 13.24 13.61
N GLU A 234 17.45 12.29 14.53
CA GLU A 234 17.83 10.91 14.22
C GLU A 234 16.67 10.12 13.57
N ASP A 235 15.43 10.42 13.96
CA ASP A 235 14.22 9.79 13.38
C ASP A 235 13.98 10.22 11.93
N GLU A 236 14.31 11.48 11.60
CA GLU A 236 14.21 11.99 10.23
C GLU A 236 15.26 11.36 9.31
N ASP A 237 16.51 11.23 9.78
CA ASP A 237 17.58 10.58 9.02
C ASP A 237 17.27 9.12 8.73
N TYR A 238 16.74 8.38 9.72
CA TYR A 238 16.33 7.00 9.52
C TYR A 238 15.20 6.87 8.49
N ASN A 239 14.18 7.73 8.54
CA ASN A 239 13.11 7.77 7.55
C ASN A 239 13.62 8.04 6.13
N ILE A 240 14.62 8.91 5.97
CA ILE A 240 15.26 9.18 4.68
C ILE A 240 15.97 7.92 4.14
N VAL A 241 16.63 7.15 5.00
CA VAL A 241 17.27 5.88 4.61
C VAL A 241 16.23 4.88 4.12
N LEU A 242 15.11 4.73 4.81
CA LEU A 242 14.01 3.84 4.40
C LEU A 242 13.43 4.26 3.04
N ILE A 243 13.11 5.54 2.87
CA ILE A 243 12.62 6.12 1.60
C ILE A 243 13.61 5.87 0.46
N THR A 244 14.91 6.03 0.72
CA THR A 244 15.97 5.79 -0.27
C THR A 244 16.04 4.32 -0.67
N CYS A 245 15.90 3.41 0.29
CA CYS A 245 15.85 1.97 0.03
C CYS A 245 14.63 1.61 -0.82
N GLU A 246 13.42 2.07 -0.44
CA GLU A 246 12.20 1.80 -1.21
C GLU A 246 12.31 2.28 -2.65
N HIS A 247 12.82 3.50 -2.87
CA HIS A 247 13.05 4.04 -4.21
C HIS A 247 13.99 3.15 -5.04
N LYS A 248 15.12 2.71 -4.46
CA LYS A 248 16.08 1.83 -5.16
C LYS A 248 15.43 0.52 -5.58
N ILE A 249 14.66 -0.12 -4.70
CA ILE A 249 14.00 -1.39 -5.03
C ILE A 249 12.91 -1.19 -6.09
N LEU A 250 12.08 -0.15 -5.99
CA LEU A 250 11.07 0.12 -7.03
C LEU A 250 11.70 0.39 -8.40
N LYS A 251 12.82 1.14 -8.43
CA LYS A 251 13.59 1.39 -9.66
C LYS A 251 14.13 0.10 -10.26
N LYS A 252 14.64 -0.81 -9.42
CA LYS A 252 15.07 -2.15 -9.84
C LYS A 252 13.89 -2.93 -10.44
N MET A 253 12.78 -3.07 -9.70
CA MET A 253 11.59 -3.81 -10.14
C MET A 253 11.01 -3.29 -11.46
N LEU A 254 11.08 -1.97 -11.70
CA LEU A 254 10.64 -1.35 -12.94
C LEU A 254 11.50 -1.76 -14.15
N LYS A 255 12.81 -1.97 -13.96
CA LYS A 255 13.75 -2.35 -15.03
C LYS A 255 13.65 -3.83 -15.39
N THR A 256 13.47 -4.71 -14.42
CA THR A 256 13.70 -6.17 -14.57
C THR A 256 12.52 -6.96 -15.14
N SER A 257 11.58 -6.33 -15.86
CA SER A 257 10.33 -6.97 -16.33
C SER A 257 9.54 -7.73 -15.24
N LEU A 258 9.77 -7.42 -13.96
CA LEU A 258 9.10 -8.02 -12.78
C LEU A 258 7.72 -7.43 -12.50
N LEU A 259 7.30 -6.44 -13.28
CA LEU A 259 5.98 -5.79 -13.21
C LEU A 259 4.77 -6.72 -13.37
N PRO A 260 4.80 -7.85 -14.11
CA PRO A 260 3.61 -8.66 -14.38
C PRO A 260 2.96 -9.33 -13.15
N VAL A 261 3.64 -9.37 -12.00
CA VAL A 261 3.27 -10.21 -10.86
C VAL A 261 2.36 -9.48 -9.85
N ASP A 262 2.60 -8.19 -9.60
CA ASP A 262 1.76 -7.39 -8.68
C ASP A 262 1.80 -5.89 -9.03
N TYR A 263 0.89 -5.48 -9.91
CA TYR A 263 0.74 -4.08 -10.31
C TYR A 263 0.19 -3.21 -9.17
N TYR A 264 -0.72 -3.76 -8.36
CA TYR A 264 -1.34 -3.03 -7.26
C TYR A 264 -0.31 -2.68 -6.19
N GLY A 265 0.48 -3.65 -5.74
CA GLY A 265 1.55 -3.44 -4.77
C GLY A 265 2.55 -2.39 -5.25
N TRP A 266 3.02 -2.49 -6.49
CA TRP A 266 3.97 -1.53 -7.05
C TRP A 266 3.40 -0.10 -7.07
N VAL A 267 2.17 0.08 -7.56
CA VAL A 267 1.50 1.39 -7.62
C VAL A 267 1.26 1.95 -6.21
N SER A 268 0.89 1.10 -5.26
CA SER A 268 0.75 1.46 -3.84
C SER A 268 2.06 1.96 -3.26
N PHE A 269 3.17 1.26 -3.52
CA PHE A 269 4.50 1.63 -3.06
C PHE A 269 4.95 2.99 -3.60
N ALA A 270 4.86 3.20 -4.91
CA ALA A 270 5.22 4.49 -5.53
C ALA A 270 4.31 5.64 -5.04
N SER A 271 3.02 5.37 -4.84
CA SER A 271 2.08 6.37 -4.33
C SER A 271 2.37 6.78 -2.88
N ASN A 272 2.75 5.82 -2.04
CA ASN A 272 3.16 6.10 -0.65
C ASN A 272 4.44 6.94 -0.62
N LEU A 273 5.46 6.61 -1.43
CA LEU A 273 6.64 7.46 -1.55
C LEU A 273 6.31 8.89 -2.00
N SER A 274 5.35 9.05 -2.92
CA SER A 274 4.91 10.39 -3.32
C SER A 274 4.31 11.19 -2.17
N ILE A 275 3.53 10.54 -1.30
CA ILE A 275 3.02 11.15 -0.07
C ILE A 275 4.19 11.57 0.84
N GLU A 276 5.21 10.73 0.98
CA GLU A 276 6.38 11.01 1.81
C GLU A 276 7.24 12.16 1.31
N PHE A 277 7.44 12.26 0.00
CA PHE A 277 8.10 13.41 -0.61
C PHE A 277 7.25 14.68 -0.49
N SER A 278 5.93 14.58 -0.65
CA SER A 278 5.01 15.72 -0.52
C SER A 278 5.02 16.31 0.88
N LYS A 279 5.04 15.48 1.94
CA LYS A 279 5.18 15.93 3.33
C LYS A 279 6.45 16.76 3.55
N ARG A 280 7.54 16.37 2.87
CA ARG A 280 8.86 17.02 2.92
C ARG A 280 9.02 18.15 1.91
N ARG A 281 7.94 18.63 1.29
CA ARG A 281 7.95 19.70 0.27
C ARG A 281 8.82 19.37 -0.96
N ARG A 282 9.14 18.08 -1.21
CA ARG A 282 9.88 17.57 -2.37
C ARG A 282 8.93 17.24 -3.52
N PHE A 283 8.26 18.27 -4.04
CA PHE A 283 7.16 18.09 -5.00
C PHE A 283 7.59 17.49 -6.35
N SER A 284 8.81 17.77 -6.81
CA SER A 284 9.33 17.17 -8.05
C SER A 284 9.45 15.65 -7.95
N GLU A 285 10.02 15.15 -6.85
CA GLU A 285 10.10 13.71 -6.58
C GLU A 285 8.71 13.11 -6.39
N ALA A 286 7.83 13.77 -5.63
CA ALA A 286 6.47 13.31 -5.42
C ALA A 286 5.69 13.15 -6.74
N ARG A 287 5.77 14.15 -7.63
CA ARG A 287 5.15 14.12 -8.95
C ARG A 287 5.75 13.04 -9.84
N ASN A 288 7.08 12.89 -9.83
CA ASN A 288 7.78 11.88 -10.63
C ASN A 288 7.33 10.46 -10.24
N HIS A 289 7.19 10.16 -8.95
CA HIS A 289 6.72 8.85 -8.50
C HIS A 289 5.27 8.55 -8.93
N LEU A 290 4.36 9.54 -8.86
CA LEU A 290 2.99 9.36 -9.34
C LEU A 290 2.89 9.25 -10.86
N ALA A 291 3.75 9.95 -11.59
CA ALA A 291 3.83 9.80 -13.04
C ALA A 291 4.25 8.38 -13.42
N VAL A 292 5.26 7.82 -12.74
CA VAL A 292 5.71 6.43 -12.99
C VAL A 292 4.65 5.43 -12.57
N ALA A 293 3.95 5.66 -11.44
CA ALA A 293 2.79 4.85 -11.07
C ALA A 293 1.71 4.87 -12.16
N SER A 294 1.45 6.04 -12.75
CA SER A 294 0.50 6.19 -13.86
C SER A 294 0.94 5.43 -15.11
N LEU A 295 2.24 5.43 -15.42
CA LEU A 295 2.81 4.62 -16.49
C LEU A 295 2.61 3.11 -16.24
N VAL A 296 2.81 2.64 -15.01
CA VAL A 296 2.59 1.23 -14.64
C VAL A 296 1.13 0.83 -14.76
N VAL A 297 0.18 1.69 -14.35
CA VAL A 297 -1.25 1.45 -14.58
C VAL A 297 -1.60 1.40 -16.06
N LYS A 298 -0.98 2.26 -16.88
CA LYS A 298 -1.13 2.23 -18.34
C LYS A 298 -0.62 0.91 -18.92
N LYS A 299 0.54 0.43 -18.49
CA LYS A 299 1.06 -0.90 -18.90
C LYS A 299 0.10 -2.03 -18.52
N PHE A 300 -0.42 -2.04 -17.29
CA PHE A 300 -1.43 -3.03 -16.88
C PHE A 300 -2.66 -2.99 -17.79
N HIS A 301 -3.16 -1.80 -18.08
CA HIS A 301 -4.29 -1.62 -18.97
C HIS A 301 -4.02 -2.22 -20.35
N ASP A 302 -2.89 -1.85 -20.97
CA ASP A 302 -2.56 -2.23 -22.34
C ASP A 302 -2.17 -3.71 -22.48
N GLU A 303 -1.55 -4.30 -21.44
CA GLU A 303 -1.05 -5.67 -21.46
C GLU A 303 -2.02 -6.71 -20.90
N LYS A 304 -2.87 -6.35 -19.93
CA LYS A 304 -3.79 -7.27 -19.24
C LYS A 304 -5.24 -6.93 -19.52
N TYR A 305 -5.64 -5.68 -19.32
CA TYR A 305 -7.07 -5.30 -19.34
C TYR A 305 -7.66 -5.29 -20.75
N ILE A 306 -6.99 -4.69 -21.74
CA ILE A 306 -7.47 -4.67 -23.13
C ILE A 306 -7.43 -6.07 -23.76
N LYS A 307 -6.42 -6.87 -23.38
CA LYS A 307 -6.17 -8.20 -23.99
C LYS A 307 -7.03 -9.33 -23.41
N ILE A 308 -8.02 -9.01 -22.58
CA ILE A 308 -8.97 -9.99 -22.06
C ILE A 308 -9.68 -10.66 -23.25
N ASP A 309 -9.45 -11.95 -23.45
CA ASP A 309 -10.17 -12.73 -24.48
C ASP A 309 -11.65 -12.85 -24.11
N GLU A 310 -12.55 -12.67 -25.07
CA GLU A 310 -13.98 -12.91 -24.87
C GLU A 310 -14.25 -14.36 -24.40
N LYS A 311 -13.36 -15.29 -24.76
CA LYS A 311 -13.40 -16.71 -24.38
C LYS A 311 -12.80 -17.01 -22.99
N GLU A 312 -12.16 -16.04 -22.32
CA GLU A 312 -11.69 -16.25 -20.95
C GLU A 312 -12.87 -16.49 -19.98
N ASN A 313 -12.65 -17.33 -18.97
CA ASN A 313 -13.62 -17.58 -17.91
C ASN A 313 -14.06 -16.25 -17.28
N GLN A 314 -15.38 -16.08 -17.08
CA GLN A 314 -16.01 -14.91 -16.49
C GLN A 314 -15.36 -14.48 -15.16
N GLU A 315 -14.94 -15.44 -14.34
CA GLU A 315 -14.26 -15.19 -13.08
C GLU A 315 -12.92 -14.47 -13.27
N ARG A 316 -12.07 -14.95 -14.18
CA ARG A 316 -10.78 -14.33 -14.49
C ARG A 316 -10.94 -12.91 -15.03
N ARG A 317 -11.93 -12.70 -15.90
CA ARG A 317 -12.26 -11.35 -16.40
C ARG A 317 -12.70 -10.42 -15.28
N ALA A 318 -13.55 -10.91 -14.37
CA ALA A 318 -14.00 -10.14 -13.22
C ALA A 318 -12.83 -9.75 -12.31
N THR A 319 -11.88 -10.67 -12.08
CA THR A 319 -10.67 -10.40 -11.31
C THR A 319 -9.82 -9.29 -11.92
N ILE A 320 -9.49 -9.38 -13.22
CA ILE A 320 -8.68 -8.34 -13.90
C ILE A 320 -9.42 -6.99 -13.91
N CYS A 321 -10.74 -7.00 -14.14
CA CYS A 321 -11.55 -5.78 -14.09
C CYS A 321 -11.58 -5.14 -12.69
N ASN A 322 -11.72 -5.96 -11.65
CA ASN A 322 -11.69 -5.50 -10.27
C ASN A 322 -10.31 -4.94 -9.91
N GLU A 323 -9.24 -5.63 -10.27
CA GLU A 323 -7.87 -5.17 -10.04
C GLU A 323 -7.60 -3.84 -10.75
N PHE A 324 -7.98 -3.70 -12.03
CA PHE A 324 -7.84 -2.44 -12.76
C PHE A 324 -8.57 -1.29 -12.05
N THR A 325 -9.78 -1.57 -11.59
CA THR A 325 -10.66 -0.63 -10.90
C THR A 325 -10.03 -0.18 -9.58
N ASP A 326 -9.52 -1.13 -8.80
CA ASP A 326 -8.93 -0.89 -7.48
C ASP A 326 -7.63 -0.08 -7.61
N ILE A 327 -6.76 -0.45 -8.56
CA ILE A 327 -5.51 0.27 -8.86
C ILE A 327 -5.80 1.70 -9.36
N SER A 328 -6.77 1.87 -10.26
CA SER A 328 -7.14 3.17 -10.82
C SER A 328 -7.69 4.11 -9.74
N ALA A 329 -8.53 3.59 -8.85
CA ALA A 329 -9.05 4.36 -7.72
C ALA A 329 -7.94 4.81 -6.76
N LEU A 330 -7.00 3.91 -6.44
CA LEU A 330 -5.84 4.20 -5.60
C LEU A 330 -4.98 5.32 -6.20
N LEU A 331 -4.65 5.22 -7.49
CA LEU A 331 -3.83 6.21 -8.18
C LEU A 331 -4.52 7.58 -8.23
N ALA A 332 -5.82 7.62 -8.54
CA ALA A 332 -6.58 8.86 -8.60
C ALA A 332 -6.66 9.55 -7.23
N VAL A 333 -6.88 8.79 -6.15
CA VAL A 333 -6.81 9.32 -4.78
C VAL A 333 -5.41 9.84 -4.44
N SER A 334 -4.36 9.19 -4.93
CA SER A 334 -2.97 9.59 -4.67
C SER A 334 -2.61 10.90 -5.39
N TRP A 335 -3.02 11.08 -6.64
CA TRP A 335 -2.92 12.37 -7.33
C TRP A 335 -3.72 13.48 -6.64
N ALA A 336 -4.92 13.17 -6.15
CA ALA A 336 -5.71 14.12 -5.37
C ALA A 336 -5.03 14.53 -4.06
N LYS A 337 -4.38 13.59 -3.34
CA LYS A 337 -3.58 13.87 -2.15
C LYS A 337 -2.39 14.79 -2.45
N TYR A 338 -1.69 14.53 -3.54
CA TYR A 338 -0.59 15.37 -4.01
C TYR A 338 -1.08 16.80 -4.28
N GLY A 339 -2.13 16.97 -5.09
CA GLY A 339 -2.68 18.29 -5.40
C GLY A 339 -3.21 19.03 -4.16
N ASN A 340 -3.84 18.32 -3.22
CA ASN A 340 -4.26 18.88 -1.92
C ASN A 340 -3.07 19.35 -1.09
N THR A 341 -1.99 18.57 -1.03
CA THR A 341 -0.77 18.94 -0.31
C THR A 341 -0.12 20.17 -0.95
N LEU A 342 -0.08 20.22 -2.28
CA LEU A 342 0.44 21.38 -3.02
C LEU A 342 -0.39 22.64 -2.73
N LEU A 343 -1.72 22.57 -2.79
CA LEU A 343 -2.63 23.67 -2.44
C LEU A 343 -2.39 24.18 -1.02
N ARG A 344 -2.33 23.25 -0.05
CA ARG A 344 -2.12 23.57 1.36
C ARG A 344 -0.77 24.23 1.59
N SER A 345 0.32 23.59 1.18
CA SER A 345 1.67 24.09 1.47
C SER A 345 1.98 25.39 0.74
N SER A 346 1.35 25.61 -0.42
CA SER A 346 1.40 26.91 -1.10
C SER A 346 0.64 27.99 -0.33
N ALA A 347 -0.53 27.68 0.23
CA ALA A 347 -1.29 28.62 1.04
C ALA A 347 -0.59 28.95 2.37
N GLU A 348 -0.03 27.94 3.05
CA GLU A 348 0.77 28.12 4.28
C GLU A 348 1.96 29.05 4.02
N ARG A 349 2.66 28.86 2.89
CA ARG A 349 3.77 29.73 2.50
C ARG A 349 3.35 31.19 2.25
N LEU A 350 2.17 31.40 1.66
CA LEU A 350 1.62 32.75 1.43
C LEU A 350 1.23 33.44 2.74
N LEU A 351 0.85 32.69 3.77
CA LEU A 351 0.40 33.23 5.06
C LEU A 351 1.55 33.53 6.04
N HIS A 352 2.61 32.73 6.03
CA HIS A 352 3.62 32.76 7.09
C HIS A 352 4.91 33.53 6.76
N GLU A 353 5.03 34.16 5.58
CA GLU A 353 6.29 34.76 5.11
C GLU A 353 7.52 33.86 5.41
N GLU A 354 7.35 32.53 5.34
CA GLU A 354 8.40 31.61 5.72
C GLU A 354 9.59 31.81 4.76
N ASP A 355 10.71 32.24 5.34
CA ASP A 355 12.01 32.14 4.72
C ASP A 355 12.22 30.69 4.31
N VAL A 356 12.59 30.51 3.05
CA VAL A 356 12.81 29.23 2.38
C VAL A 356 14.00 28.54 3.04
N THR A 357 13.82 28.01 4.25
CA THR A 357 14.79 27.17 4.93
C THR A 357 14.70 25.78 4.31
N ASN A 358 15.25 25.67 3.10
CA ASN A 358 16.28 24.71 2.68
C ASN A 358 16.39 23.35 3.39
N PHE A 359 15.29 22.68 3.74
CA PHE A 359 15.30 21.22 3.96
C PHE A 359 15.54 20.43 2.65
N ALA A 360 15.46 21.10 1.49
CA ALA A 360 15.63 20.48 0.17
C ALA A 360 17.08 20.28 -0.28
N THR A 361 18.09 20.77 0.45
CA THR A 361 19.42 21.00 -0.14
C THR A 361 20.52 19.99 0.14
N GLN A 362 20.29 18.92 0.91
CA GLN A 362 21.39 17.99 1.26
C GLN A 362 21.17 16.52 0.87
N SER A 363 19.96 16.09 0.49
CA SER A 363 19.71 14.71 0.07
C SER A 363 19.67 14.59 -1.46
N PRO A 364 20.18 13.48 -2.05
CA PRO A 364 20.13 13.26 -3.49
C PRO A 364 18.67 13.25 -3.97
N LYS A 365 18.44 13.81 -5.17
CA LYS A 365 17.13 13.73 -5.84
C LYS A 365 16.84 12.28 -6.20
N LEU A 366 15.77 11.74 -5.64
CA LEU A 366 15.31 10.38 -5.90
C LEU A 366 14.29 10.44 -7.04
N LEU A 367 14.78 10.33 -8.28
CA LEU A 367 13.97 10.39 -9.50
C LEU A 367 14.18 9.13 -10.33
N PHE A 368 13.11 8.69 -11.00
CA PHE A 368 13.19 7.71 -12.06
C PHE A 368 13.71 8.39 -13.33
N ALA A 369 15.04 8.49 -13.44
CA ALA A 369 15.73 9.05 -14.58
C ALA A 369 15.53 8.21 -15.85
N ASN A 370 15.66 8.85 -17.02
CA ASN A 370 15.54 8.25 -18.37
C ASN A 370 14.11 7.86 -18.78
N LEU A 371 13.09 8.37 -18.09
CA LEU A 371 11.68 8.17 -18.44
C LEU A 371 10.97 9.49 -18.77
N GLU A 372 11.70 10.60 -18.88
CA GLU A 372 11.14 11.95 -18.97
C GLU A 372 10.11 12.08 -20.10
N THR A 373 10.42 11.51 -21.27
CA THR A 373 9.52 11.51 -22.43
C THR A 373 8.27 10.66 -22.23
N GLU A 374 8.39 9.52 -21.52
CA GLU A 374 7.28 8.60 -21.26
C GLU A 374 6.35 9.14 -20.16
N LEU A 375 6.89 9.96 -19.27
CA LEU A 375 6.19 10.53 -18.13
C LEU A 375 5.51 11.88 -18.43
N GLN A 376 5.87 12.53 -19.55
CA GLN A 376 5.44 13.88 -19.91
C GLN A 376 3.91 14.06 -19.83
N ASP A 377 3.16 13.11 -20.41
CA ASP A 377 1.68 13.12 -20.42
C ASP A 377 1.06 13.16 -19.02
N PHE A 378 1.77 12.62 -18.02
CA PHE A 378 1.33 12.58 -16.64
C PHE A 378 1.85 13.79 -15.85
N THR A 379 3.10 14.19 -16.06
CA THR A 379 3.71 15.32 -15.34
C THR A 379 3.11 16.67 -15.74
N ASP A 380 2.50 16.78 -16.91
CA ASP A 380 1.82 17.98 -17.40
C ASP A 380 0.42 18.18 -16.78
N LEU A 381 -0.14 17.15 -16.12
CA LEU A 381 -1.47 17.24 -15.52
C LEU A 381 -1.50 18.18 -14.32
N ILE A 382 -0.38 18.31 -13.60
CA ILE A 382 -0.22 19.15 -12.43
C ILE A 382 1.27 19.52 -12.23
N GLY A 383 1.53 20.79 -11.89
CA GLY A 383 2.89 21.27 -11.63
C GLY A 383 3.49 20.72 -10.33
N ASP A 384 4.80 20.93 -10.17
CA ASP A 384 5.58 20.65 -8.96
C ASP A 384 6.13 21.90 -8.26
N THR A 385 5.68 23.08 -8.70
CA THR A 385 6.02 24.36 -8.08
C THR A 385 4.89 24.85 -7.20
N TYR A 386 5.24 25.62 -6.18
CA TYR A 386 4.26 26.30 -5.34
C TYR A 386 3.31 27.19 -6.15
N ILE A 387 2.05 27.20 -5.73
CA ILE A 387 0.96 27.96 -6.34
C ILE A 387 0.99 29.38 -5.77
N VAL A 388 1.04 30.38 -6.65
CA VAL A 388 1.18 31.79 -6.25
C VAL A 388 -0.11 32.60 -6.44
N ASP A 389 -1.05 32.11 -7.24
CA ASP A 389 -2.29 32.82 -7.54
C ASP A 389 -3.53 31.92 -7.56
N TYR A 390 -4.69 32.58 -7.57
CA TYR A 390 -5.99 31.93 -7.58
C TYR A 390 -6.25 31.10 -8.86
N LYS A 391 -5.72 31.53 -10.02
CA LYS A 391 -5.98 30.87 -11.31
C LYS A 391 -5.30 29.50 -11.34
N ASP A 392 -4.07 29.44 -10.85
CA ASP A 392 -3.32 28.20 -10.73
C ASP A 392 -3.94 27.30 -9.64
N ALA A 393 -4.32 27.87 -8.49
CA ALA A 393 -5.03 27.15 -7.44
C ALA A 393 -6.33 26.51 -7.96
N LYS A 394 -7.10 27.26 -8.76
CA LYS A 394 -8.35 26.79 -9.36
C LYS A 394 -8.12 25.67 -10.37
N THR A 395 -7.02 25.73 -11.11
CA THR A 395 -6.63 24.67 -12.05
C THR A 395 -6.29 23.38 -11.31
N VAL A 396 -5.49 23.47 -10.25
CA VAL A 396 -5.16 22.33 -9.38
C VAL A 396 -6.40 21.77 -8.71
N PHE A 397 -7.24 22.62 -8.10
CA PHE A 397 -8.48 22.22 -7.46
C PHE A 397 -9.40 21.45 -8.40
N ARG A 398 -9.61 21.93 -9.63
CA ARG A 398 -10.43 21.23 -10.64
C ARG A 398 -9.88 19.86 -10.99
N ARG A 399 -8.56 19.72 -11.10
CA ARG A 399 -7.91 18.42 -11.34
C ARG A 399 -8.12 17.47 -10.16
N VAL A 400 -7.92 17.95 -8.94
CA VAL A 400 -8.15 17.19 -7.71
C VAL A 400 -9.59 16.67 -7.63
N ILE A 401 -10.59 17.53 -7.83
CA ILE A 401 -12.00 17.11 -7.82
C ILE A 401 -12.27 16.08 -8.92
N LYS A 402 -11.74 16.28 -10.13
CA LYS A 402 -11.90 15.32 -11.23
C LYS A 402 -11.35 13.94 -10.87
N TRP A 403 -10.15 13.84 -10.29
CA TRP A 403 -9.59 12.57 -9.86
C TRP A 403 -10.41 11.92 -8.75
N LEU A 404 -10.94 12.70 -7.80
CA LEU A 404 -11.81 12.17 -6.75
C LEU A 404 -13.14 11.65 -7.31
N GLU A 405 -13.70 12.31 -8.32
CA GLU A 405 -14.87 11.83 -9.05
C GLU A 405 -14.58 10.57 -9.87
N GLU A 406 -13.40 10.46 -10.49
CA GLU A 406 -12.94 9.26 -11.17
C GLU A 406 -12.82 8.09 -10.20
N ALA A 407 -12.13 8.29 -9.06
CA ALA A 407 -12.03 7.29 -8.01
C ALA A 407 -13.43 6.84 -7.55
N ARG A 408 -14.36 7.77 -7.35
CA ARG A 408 -15.75 7.46 -6.92
C ARG A 408 -16.45 6.47 -7.85
N LYS A 409 -16.19 6.50 -9.17
CA LYS A 409 -16.83 5.59 -10.15
C LYS A 409 -16.40 4.14 -9.98
N HIS A 410 -15.22 3.93 -9.40
CA HIS A 410 -14.58 2.62 -9.27
C HIS A 410 -14.85 1.98 -7.90
N ILE A 411 -15.29 2.75 -6.92
CA ILE A 411 -15.40 2.29 -5.55
C ILE A 411 -16.83 1.78 -5.30
N VAL A 412 -16.96 0.48 -5.02
CA VAL A 412 -18.18 -0.16 -4.52
C VAL A 412 -18.25 -0.09 -2.99
N SER A 413 -19.40 0.33 -2.45
CA SER A 413 -19.67 0.39 -0.99
C SER A 413 -19.45 -0.96 -0.33
N GLY A 414 -18.82 -0.98 0.85
CA GLY A 414 -18.49 -2.20 1.61
C GLY A 414 -17.13 -2.83 1.24
N LYS A 415 -16.81 -3.01 -0.05
CA LYS A 415 -15.53 -3.62 -0.48
C LYS A 415 -14.32 -2.71 -0.23
N HIS A 416 -14.49 -1.39 -0.32
CA HIS A 416 -13.38 -0.42 -0.35
C HIS A 416 -13.48 0.65 0.75
N THR A 417 -13.79 0.25 1.98
CA THR A 417 -13.93 1.15 3.16
C THR A 417 -12.81 2.18 3.27
N LYS A 418 -11.55 1.74 3.20
CA LYS A 418 -10.38 2.63 3.32
C LYS A 418 -10.35 3.69 2.22
N ILE A 419 -10.60 3.30 0.97
CA ILE A 419 -10.58 4.22 -0.17
C ILE A 419 -11.75 5.22 -0.07
N TYR A 420 -12.93 4.80 0.39
CA TYR A 420 -14.06 5.71 0.66
C TYR A 420 -13.74 6.79 1.70
N ILE A 421 -13.10 6.38 2.80
CA ILE A 421 -12.68 7.30 3.86
C ILE A 421 -11.68 8.31 3.28
N GLU A 422 -10.69 7.84 2.53
CA GLU A 422 -9.67 8.71 1.93
C GLU A 422 -10.25 9.65 0.87
N LEU A 423 -11.18 9.18 0.04
CA LEU A 423 -11.89 10.00 -0.93
C LEU A 423 -12.63 11.15 -0.23
N SER A 424 -13.40 10.84 0.81
CA SER A 424 -14.18 11.82 1.57
C SER A 424 -13.28 12.86 2.25
N ARG A 425 -12.17 12.39 2.86
CA ARG A 425 -11.15 13.28 3.46
C ARG A 425 -10.52 14.20 2.42
N ASN A 426 -10.20 13.70 1.24
CA ASN A 426 -9.57 14.51 0.19
C ASN A 426 -10.53 15.51 -0.45
N ILE A 427 -11.83 15.19 -0.56
CA ILE A 427 -12.86 16.16 -0.96
C ILE A 427 -12.94 17.28 0.07
N PHE A 428 -13.04 16.94 1.37
CA PHE A 428 -13.06 17.93 2.44
C PHE A 428 -11.85 18.86 2.38
N LYS A 429 -10.66 18.29 2.21
CA LYS A 429 -9.39 19.01 2.09
C LYS A 429 -9.32 19.89 0.85
N ALA A 430 -9.75 19.41 -0.31
CA ALA A 430 -9.71 20.16 -1.57
C ALA A 430 -10.46 21.48 -1.47
N TYR A 431 -11.72 21.43 -1.01
CA TYR A 431 -12.52 22.64 -0.80
C TYR A 431 -11.92 23.54 0.30
N LYS A 432 -11.44 22.96 1.41
CA LYS A 432 -10.80 23.72 2.48
C LYS A 432 -9.59 24.51 1.96
N TYR A 433 -8.67 23.83 1.26
CA TYR A 433 -7.42 24.43 0.84
C TYR A 433 -7.60 25.40 -0.32
N PHE A 434 -8.52 25.13 -1.24
CA PHE A 434 -8.82 26.06 -2.33
C PHE A 434 -9.45 27.37 -1.83
N ALA A 435 -10.27 27.31 -0.78
CA ALA A 435 -10.91 28.51 -0.24
C ALA A 435 -9.94 29.56 0.33
N TYR A 436 -8.69 29.21 0.68
CA TYR A 436 -7.67 30.18 1.09
C TYR A 436 -7.29 31.16 -0.03
N TYR A 437 -7.46 30.76 -1.29
CA TYR A 437 -7.15 31.60 -2.44
C TYR A 437 -8.32 32.51 -2.82
N GLU A 438 -9.51 32.28 -2.25
CA GLU A 438 -10.72 33.03 -2.57
C GLU A 438 -10.85 34.25 -1.65
N ARG A 439 -10.83 35.44 -2.25
CA ARG A 439 -10.82 36.72 -1.52
C ARG A 439 -12.21 37.13 -1.09
N GLU A 440 -13.20 36.87 -1.94
CA GLU A 440 -14.59 37.27 -1.70
C GLU A 440 -15.26 36.32 -0.70
N LYS A 441 -15.79 36.87 0.39
CA LYS A 441 -16.43 36.10 1.46
C LYS A 441 -17.60 35.26 0.95
N ASP A 442 -18.44 35.84 0.09
CA ASP A 442 -19.59 35.14 -0.48
C ASP A 442 -19.18 33.92 -1.32
N ASP A 443 -18.06 34.00 -2.03
CA ASP A 443 -17.53 32.88 -2.81
C ASP A 443 -16.89 31.81 -1.91
N ARG A 444 -16.23 32.20 -0.82
CA ARG A 444 -15.83 31.25 0.24
C ARG A 444 -17.04 30.53 0.83
N ILE A 445 -18.11 31.24 1.15
CA ILE A 445 -19.36 30.65 1.67
C ILE A 445 -19.92 29.61 0.67
N LYS A 446 -19.92 29.91 -0.64
CA LYS A 446 -20.35 28.95 -1.68
C LYS A 446 -19.49 27.69 -1.69
N LEU A 447 -18.16 27.83 -1.60
CA LEU A 447 -17.24 26.68 -1.53
C LEU A 447 -17.50 25.81 -0.29
N TYR A 448 -17.75 26.44 0.86
CA TYR A 448 -18.03 25.73 2.12
C TYR A 448 -19.37 25.00 2.08
N LYS A 449 -20.40 25.60 1.47
CA LYS A 449 -21.69 24.93 1.19
C LYS A 449 -21.48 23.73 0.26
N GLN A 450 -20.77 23.91 -0.86
CA GLN A 450 -20.51 22.83 -1.81
C GLN A 450 -19.74 21.66 -1.18
N ARG A 451 -18.77 21.95 -0.31
CA ARG A 451 -18.06 20.94 0.49
C ARG A 451 -19.02 20.12 1.35
N LYS A 452 -19.91 20.79 2.09
CA LYS A 452 -20.91 20.14 2.96
C LYS A 452 -21.85 19.26 2.14
N ASP A 453 -22.39 19.81 1.05
CA ASP A 453 -23.36 19.12 0.20
C ASP A 453 -22.73 17.88 -0.46
N THR A 454 -21.49 17.99 -0.95
CA THR A 454 -20.77 16.85 -1.55
C THR A 454 -20.55 15.72 -0.52
N LEU A 455 -20.17 16.05 0.72
CA LEU A 455 -19.99 15.05 1.79
C LEU A 455 -21.31 14.39 2.18
N HIS A 456 -22.40 15.16 2.22
CA HIS A 456 -23.72 14.65 2.49
C HIS A 456 -24.22 13.71 1.38
N ASP A 457 -23.94 14.01 0.12
CA ASP A 457 -24.27 13.13 -1.01
C ASP A 457 -23.46 11.83 -0.99
N ILE A 458 -22.20 11.89 -0.53
CA ILE A 458 -21.39 10.68 -0.32
C ILE A 458 -22.00 9.84 0.81
N LEU A 459 -22.37 10.47 1.93
CA LEU A 459 -23.01 9.80 3.06
C LEU A 459 -24.31 9.09 2.65
N LYS A 460 -25.14 9.72 1.80
CA LYS A 460 -26.37 9.12 1.26
C LYS A 460 -26.12 7.93 0.35
N SER A 461 -25.00 7.92 -0.38
CA SER A 461 -24.64 6.81 -1.26
C SER A 461 -24.08 5.59 -0.52
N LEU A 462 -23.80 5.70 0.78
CA LEU A 462 -23.36 4.58 1.59
C LEU A 462 -24.55 3.77 2.12
N ASN A 463 -24.48 2.46 1.92
CA ASN A 463 -25.38 1.54 2.61
C ASN A 463 -25.05 1.52 4.12
N VAL A 464 -26.06 1.61 4.97
CA VAL A 464 -25.89 1.88 6.42
C VAL A 464 -25.25 0.70 7.15
N ASP A 465 -25.50 -0.52 6.70
CA ASP A 465 -25.11 -1.75 7.41
C ASP A 465 -23.73 -2.27 6.99
N ASP A 466 -23.21 -1.86 5.82
CA ASP A 466 -21.98 -2.43 5.26
C ASP A 466 -20.71 -1.67 5.67
N ASN A 467 -20.81 -0.45 6.25
CA ASN A 467 -19.63 0.40 6.43
C ASN A 467 -19.69 1.44 7.55
N ILE A 468 -19.81 0.97 8.80
CA ILE A 468 -19.90 1.83 9.99
C ILE A 468 -18.70 2.78 10.12
N ASP A 469 -17.48 2.31 9.86
CA ASP A 469 -16.27 3.14 9.97
C ASP A 469 -16.21 4.26 8.94
N ALA A 470 -16.58 3.99 7.68
CA ALA A 470 -16.68 5.05 6.67
C ALA A 470 -17.75 6.06 7.03
N ARG A 471 -18.93 5.59 7.47
CA ARG A 471 -20.03 6.45 7.92
C ARG A 471 -19.61 7.37 9.05
N LYS A 472 -18.96 6.83 10.10
CA LYS A 472 -18.43 7.61 11.23
C LYS A 472 -17.46 8.69 10.75
N ASN A 473 -16.52 8.34 9.89
CA ASN A 473 -15.55 9.29 9.35
C ASN A 473 -16.22 10.42 8.55
N ILE A 474 -17.20 10.09 7.69
CA ILE A 474 -17.90 11.09 6.88
C ILE A 474 -18.78 11.99 7.74
N LEU A 475 -19.51 11.44 8.71
CA LEU A 475 -20.29 12.23 9.68
C LEU A 475 -19.40 13.23 10.42
N ARG A 476 -18.21 12.81 10.87
CA ARG A 476 -17.22 13.70 11.48
C ARG A 476 -16.78 14.82 10.53
N LEU A 477 -16.48 14.50 9.27
CA LEU A 477 -16.09 15.51 8.26
C LEU A 477 -17.25 16.46 7.94
N LEU A 478 -18.48 15.96 7.88
CA LEU A 478 -19.68 16.76 7.63
C LEU A 478 -19.95 17.72 8.79
N LEU A 479 -19.74 17.27 10.03
CA LEU A 479 -19.81 18.10 11.22
C LEU A 479 -18.78 19.23 11.16
N LEU A 480 -17.51 18.91 10.91
CA LEU A 480 -16.45 19.90 10.74
C LEU A 480 -16.75 20.89 9.60
N ALA A 481 -17.26 20.40 8.46
CA ALA A 481 -17.60 21.24 7.32
C ALA A 481 -18.74 22.21 7.64
N SER A 482 -19.71 21.76 8.45
CA SER A 482 -20.88 22.54 8.88
C SER A 482 -20.48 23.61 9.90
N TYR A 483 -19.60 23.28 10.86
CA TYR A 483 -19.04 24.26 11.79
C TYR A 483 -18.23 25.34 11.05
N SER A 484 -17.31 24.96 10.18
CA SER A 484 -16.55 25.98 9.46
C SER A 484 -17.42 26.86 8.55
N LEU A 485 -18.56 26.34 8.06
CA LEU A 485 -19.54 27.15 7.32
C LEU A 485 -20.28 28.12 8.25
N LEU A 486 -20.63 27.68 9.46
CA LEU A 486 -21.22 28.55 10.47
C LEU A 486 -20.25 29.68 10.83
N ASP A 487 -18.99 29.33 11.13
CA ASP A 487 -17.95 30.28 11.53
C ASP A 487 -17.81 31.43 10.52
N ILE A 488 -17.66 31.13 9.23
CA ILE A 488 -17.53 32.16 8.19
C ILE A 488 -18.83 32.96 8.01
N MET A 489 -20.01 32.34 8.16
CA MET A 489 -21.27 33.07 8.08
C MET A 489 -21.46 34.03 9.25
N THR A 490 -20.83 33.77 10.39
CA THR A 490 -20.92 34.58 11.61
C THR A 490 -19.73 35.52 11.83
N GLU A 491 -18.69 35.44 11.02
CA GLU A 491 -17.41 36.15 11.22
C GLU A 491 -17.55 37.68 11.35
N ASP A 492 -18.51 38.29 10.66
CA ASP A 492 -18.71 39.76 10.66
C ASP A 492 -19.86 40.18 11.60
N LEU A 493 -20.40 39.28 12.43
CA LEU A 493 -21.49 39.64 13.33
C LEU A 493 -20.93 40.35 14.56
N GLU A 494 -21.14 41.66 14.65
CA GLU A 494 -20.89 42.37 15.91
C GLU A 494 -21.88 41.95 17.00
N PRO A 495 -21.54 42.07 18.29
CA PRO A 495 -22.42 41.72 19.41
C PRO A 495 -23.78 42.45 19.41
N TYR A 496 -23.93 43.51 18.63
CA TYR A 496 -25.11 44.37 18.55
C TYR A 496 -25.71 44.51 17.14
N ASP A 497 -25.20 43.76 16.15
CA ASP A 497 -25.72 43.84 14.79
C ASP A 497 -27.12 43.23 14.66
N THR A 498 -28.01 43.94 13.96
CA THR A 498 -29.32 43.40 13.59
C THR A 498 -29.13 42.41 12.45
N LEU A 499 -29.03 41.13 12.81
CA LEU A 499 -28.90 40.03 11.87
C LEU A 499 -30.00 40.13 10.80
N ASN A 500 -29.62 40.20 9.52
CA ASN A 500 -30.59 40.15 8.43
C ASN A 500 -31.46 38.89 8.59
N ALA A 501 -32.78 39.04 8.54
CA ALA A 501 -33.73 37.93 8.72
C ALA A 501 -33.41 36.71 7.85
N LYS A 502 -32.92 36.93 6.62
CA LYS A 502 -32.51 35.84 5.72
C LYS A 502 -31.30 35.06 6.24
N LEU A 503 -30.28 35.77 6.74
CA LEU A 503 -29.08 35.17 7.31
C LEU A 503 -29.40 34.43 8.61
N SER A 504 -30.28 35.00 9.45
CA SER A 504 -30.78 34.39 10.68
C SER A 504 -31.44 33.03 10.44
N VAL A 505 -32.34 32.95 9.46
CA VAL A 505 -33.01 31.69 9.09
C VAL A 505 -32.01 30.66 8.57
N GLU A 506 -30.99 31.08 7.82
CA GLU A 506 -29.98 30.19 7.30
C GLU A 506 -29.07 29.62 8.39
N ILE A 507 -28.67 30.46 9.36
CA ILE A 507 -27.91 30.06 10.55
C ILE A 507 -28.72 29.09 11.41
N ASP A 508 -29.98 29.39 11.72
CA ASP A 508 -30.84 28.50 12.52
C ASP A 508 -31.00 27.12 11.85
N LYS A 509 -31.19 27.10 10.52
CA LYS A 509 -31.23 25.85 9.75
C LYS A 509 -29.91 25.08 9.86
N LEU A 510 -28.76 25.76 9.76
CA LEU A 510 -27.45 25.12 9.86
C LEU A 510 -27.19 24.56 11.27
N VAL A 511 -27.54 25.30 12.32
CA VAL A 511 -27.42 24.85 13.72
C VAL A 511 -28.27 23.60 13.96
N LYS A 512 -29.53 23.58 13.51
CA LYS A 512 -30.38 22.38 13.60
C LYS A 512 -29.78 21.18 12.87
N GLN A 513 -29.16 21.39 11.71
CA GLN A 513 -28.45 20.33 10.98
C GLN A 513 -27.24 19.83 11.77
N ILE A 514 -26.44 20.73 12.36
CA ILE A 514 -25.28 20.37 13.18
C ILE A 514 -25.70 19.50 14.38
N VAL A 515 -26.78 19.86 15.08
CA VAL A 515 -27.33 19.06 16.19
C VAL A 515 -27.70 17.67 15.71
N HIS A 516 -28.48 17.56 14.63
CA HIS A 516 -28.91 16.27 14.09
C HIS A 516 -27.74 15.38 13.63
N ILE A 517 -26.72 15.96 12.99
CA ILE A 517 -25.51 15.24 12.58
C ILE A 517 -24.75 14.73 13.81
N SER A 518 -24.65 15.56 14.86
CA SER A 518 -23.98 15.21 16.11
C SER A 518 -24.68 14.05 16.83
N GLU A 519 -26.00 14.09 16.94
CA GLU A 519 -26.81 13.00 17.49
C GLU A 519 -26.61 11.69 16.70
N THR A 520 -26.64 11.78 15.37
CA THR A 520 -26.41 10.63 14.48
C THR A 520 -25.00 10.05 14.64
N TYR A 521 -23.99 10.92 14.79
CA TYR A 521 -22.61 10.51 15.02
C TYR A 521 -22.46 9.79 16.37
N MET A 522 -23.03 10.34 17.44
CA MET A 522 -23.00 9.72 18.77
C MET A 522 -23.71 8.38 18.79
N TYR A 523 -24.87 8.27 18.15
CA TYR A 523 -25.59 7.00 17.99
C TYR A 523 -24.77 5.96 17.22
N THR A 524 -24.05 6.39 16.18
CA THR A 524 -23.19 5.49 15.38
C THR A 524 -21.99 4.98 16.20
N ILE A 525 -21.44 5.80 17.10
CA ILE A 525 -20.36 5.38 18.02
C ILE A 525 -20.85 4.35 19.04
N GLY A 526 -22.05 4.53 19.60
CA GLY A 526 -22.59 3.65 20.65
C GLY A 526 -22.98 2.24 20.20
N LYS A 527 -22.83 1.89 18.92
CA LYS A 527 -23.08 0.55 18.36
C LYS A 527 -21.83 -0.35 18.30
N GLN A 528 -20.64 0.17 18.64
CA GLN A 528 -19.40 -0.59 18.82
C GLN A 528 -19.27 -1.02 20.28
#